data_AF-A0A957YUL6-F1
#
_entry.id   AF-A0A957YUL6-F1
#
_cell.length_a   1.000
_cell.length_b   1.000
_cell.length_c   1.000
_cell.angle_alpha   90.00
_cell.angle_beta   90.00
_cell.angle_gamma   90.00
#
_symmetry.space_group_name_H-M   'P 1'
#
loop_
_entity.id
_entity.type
_entity.pdbx_description
1 polymer ?
#
loop_
_entity_poly.entity_id
_entity_poly.type
_entity_poly.pdbx_seq_one_letter_code
_entity_poly.pdbx_strand_id
1 'polypeptide(L)' 'MSDQITNFDYDVFISYSSRNAAWVRGELLPQLDTAGLKTFIDFRDFEIGAPSINEMERGVLTSRRTLLVLTP' A
#
# COMPACT_ATOMS: atom_id res chain seq x y z
N MET A 1 21.29 21.22 1.33
CA MET A 1 19.87 20.82 1.32
C MET A 1 19.75 19.60 2.21
N SER A 2 19.29 19.79 3.45
CA SER A 2 18.97 18.69 4.36
C SER A 2 17.73 17.98 3.83
N ASP A 3 17.86 16.71 3.48
CA ASP A 3 16.69 15.81 3.38
C ASP A 3 15.88 15.99 4.68
N GLN A 4 14.68 16.55 4.55
CA GLN A 4 13.70 16.44 5.62
C GLN A 4 13.45 14.94 5.75
N ILE A 5 13.66 14.38 6.94
CA ILE A 5 13.28 13.00 7.24
C ILE A 5 11.75 12.99 7.20
N THR A 6 11.16 12.79 6.03
CA THR A 6 9.73 12.51 5.89
C THR A 6 9.49 11.18 6.57
N ASN A 7 8.98 11.24 7.80
CA ASN A 7 8.61 10.05 8.56
C ASN A 7 7.31 9.53 7.95
N PHE A 8 7.44 8.58 7.02
CA PHE A 8 6.30 7.91 6.42
C PHE A 8 5.68 6.94 7.43
N ASP A 9 4.36 6.87 7.48
CA ASP A 9 3.65 5.92 8.33
C ASP A 9 3.81 4.48 7.84
N TYR A 10 4.08 4.30 6.54
CA TYR A 10 4.19 3.01 5.88
C TYR A 10 5.44 2.96 5.00
N ASP A 11 6.01 1.75 4.85
CA ASP A 11 7.12 1.51 3.94
C ASP A 11 6.63 1.44 2.49
N VAL A 12 5.46 0.85 2.26
CA VAL A 12 4.92 0.59 0.93
C VAL A 12 3.39 0.63 0.87
N PHE A 13 2.85 1.36 -0.09
CA PHE A 13 1.45 1.25 -0.51
C PHE A 13 1.33 0.25 -1.67
N ILE A 14 0.42 -0.72 -1.55
CA ILE A 14 0.18 -1.75 -2.57
C ILE A 14 -1.06 -1.38 -3.38
N SER A 15 -0.87 -1.04 -4.66
CA SER A 15 -1.94 -0.75 -5.61
C SER A 15 -2.05 -1.89 -6.63
N TYR A 16 -3.23 -2.50 -6.72
CA TYR A 16 -3.47 -3.68 -7.54
C TYR A 16 -4.92 -3.70 -8.04
N SER A 17 -5.20 -4.45 -9.12
CA SER A 17 -6.58 -4.70 -9.54
C SER A 17 -7.27 -5.66 -8.57
N SER A 18 -8.52 -5.40 -8.21
CA SER A 18 -9.33 -6.32 -7.39
C SER A 18 -9.42 -7.73 -7.97
N ARG A 19 -9.26 -7.89 -9.29
CA ARG A 19 -9.16 -9.19 -9.98
C ARG A 19 -7.99 -10.04 -9.49
N ASN A 20 -6.96 -9.43 -8.90
CA ASN A 20 -5.74 -10.08 -8.42
C ASN A 20 -5.67 -10.21 -6.90
N ALA A 21 -6.77 -9.93 -6.18
CA ALA A 21 -6.80 -9.94 -4.72
C ALA A 21 -6.32 -11.26 -4.11
N ALA A 22 -6.69 -12.40 -4.69
CA ALA A 22 -6.28 -13.72 -4.16
C ALA A 22 -4.76 -13.88 -4.14
N TRP A 23 -4.08 -13.53 -5.24
CA TRP A 23 -2.63 -13.62 -5.33
C TRP A 23 -1.94 -12.55 -4.47
N VAL A 24 -2.43 -11.31 -4.47
CA VAL A 24 -1.83 -10.24 -3.67
C VAL A 24 -1.90 -10.56 -2.18
N ARG A 25 -3.05 -11.04 -1.69
CA ARG A 25 -3.26 -11.33 -0.27
C ARG A 25 -2.65 -12.67 0.16
N GLY A 26 -2.57 -13.65 -0.74
CA GLY A 26 -2.04 -14.98 -0.45
C GLY A 26 -0.53 -15.12 -0.62
N GLU A 27 0.08 -14.33 -1.51
CA GLU A 27 1.49 -14.49 -1.88
C GLU A 27 2.31 -13.22 -1.62
N LEU A 28 1.94 -12.10 -2.23
CA LEU A 28 2.75 -10.87 -2.17
C LEU A 28 2.78 -10.27 -0.77
N LEU A 29 1.60 -10.03 -0.17
CA LEU A 29 1.49 -9.39 1.13
C LEU A 29 2.23 -10.18 2.23
N PRO A 30 2.08 -11.51 2.37
CA PRO A 30 2.81 -12.29 3.38
C PRO A 30 4.34 -12.20 3.23
N GLN A 31 4.86 -12.11 2.00
CA GLN A 31 6.30 -11.96 1.77
C GLN A 31 6.81 -10.58 2.24
N LEU A 32 6.05 -9.52 1.99
CA LEU A 32 6.38 -8.16 2.45
C LEU A 32 6.32 -8.07 3.98
N ASP A 33 5.30 -8.69 4.59
CA ASP A 33 5.16 -8.73 6.05
C ASP A 33 6.32 -9.53 6.69
N THR A 34 6.71 -10.66 6.09
CA THR A 34 7.86 -11.47 6.55
C THR A 34 9.19 -10.71 6.41
N ALA A 35 9.30 -9.85 5.41
CA ALA A 35 10.44 -8.95 5.24
C ALA A 35 10.45 -7.77 6.24
N GLY A 36 9.42 -7.66 7.11
CA GLY A 36 9.31 -6.62 8.13
C GLY A 36 8.85 -5.27 7.60
N LEU A 37 8.27 -5.22 6.39
CA LEU A 37 7.79 -3.96 5.80
C LEU A 37 6.38 -3.64 6.29
N LYS A 38 6.16 -2.41 6.74
CA LYS A 38 4.82 -1.92 7.09
C LYS A 38 4.07 -1.53 5.82
N THR A 39 3.09 -2.35 5.44
CA THR A 39 2.32 -2.19 4.20
C THR A 39 1.06 -1.36 4.41
N PHE A 40 0.63 -0.61 3.40
CA PHE A 40 -0.70 -0.01 3.28
C PHE A 40 -1.45 -0.75 2.16
N ILE A 41 -2.63 -1.31 2.45
CA ILE A 41 -3.43 -2.09 1.50
C ILE A 41 -4.94 -1.87 1.67
N ASP A 42 -5.65 -1.87 0.55
CA ASP A 42 -7.06 -1.48 0.42
C ASP A 42 -8.01 -2.12 1.46
N PHE A 43 -8.00 -3.43 1.62
CA PHE A 43 -8.98 -4.14 2.44
C PHE A 43 -8.74 -3.99 3.95
N ARG A 44 -7.55 -3.58 4.35
CA ARG A 44 -7.13 -3.48 5.75
C ARG A 44 -7.10 -2.03 6.21
N ASP A 45 -6.57 -1.16 5.37
CA ASP A 45 -6.16 0.18 5.80
C ASP A 45 -7.12 1.26 5.31
N PHE A 46 -7.99 1.01 4.32
CA PHE A 46 -8.98 2.00 3.89
C PHE A 46 -10.04 2.24 4.97
N GLU A 47 -10.34 3.51 5.21
CA GLU A 47 -11.40 3.92 6.13
C GLU A 47 -12.78 3.60 5.55
N ILE A 48 -13.62 2.92 6.34
CA ILE A 48 -14.98 2.56 5.95
C ILE A 48 -15.80 3.84 5.75
N GLY A 49 -16.40 3.98 4.57
CA GLY A 49 -17.21 5.15 4.22
C GLY A 49 -16.43 6.30 3.58
N ALA A 50 -15.09 6.23 3.56
CA ALA A 50 -14.27 7.16 2.80
C ALA A 50 -14.28 6.82 1.29
N PRO A 51 -14.22 7.82 0.38
CA PRO A 51 -14.07 7.57 -1.04
C PRO A 51 -12.73 6.87 -1.35
N SER A 52 -12.76 5.79 -2.14
CA SER A 52 -11.54 5.01 -2.45
C SER A 52 -10.42 5.82 -3.10
N ILE A 53 -10.74 6.87 -3.86
CA ILE A 53 -9.75 7.76 -4.46
C ILE A 53 -8.95 8.55 -3.40
N ASN A 54 -9.62 8.99 -2.33
CA ASN A 54 -8.97 9.68 -1.21
C ASN A 54 -8.07 8.71 -0.44
N GLU A 55 -8.51 7.46 -0.28
CA GLU A 55 -7.75 6.43 0.40
C GLU A 55 -6.51 5.99 -0.40
N MET A 56 -6.62 5.96 -1.73
CA MET A 56 -5.45 5.77 -2.60
C MET A 56 -4.47 6.94 -2.50
N GLU A 57 -4.95 8.18 -2.50
CA GLU A 57 -4.11 9.36 -2.29
C GLU A 57 -3.41 9.30 -0.92
N ARG A 58 -4.15 8.96 0.13
CA ARG A 58 -3.59 8.75 1.48
C ARG A 58 -2.51 7.68 1.48
N GLY A 59 -2.75 6.54 0.82
CA GLY A 59 -1.75 5.49 0.66
C GLY A 59 -0.46 5.99 0.01
N VAL A 60 -0.58 6.75 -1.08
CA VAL A 60 0.58 7.35 -1.79
C VAL A 60 1.33 8.35 -0.92
N LEU A 61 0.62 9.26 -0.23
CA LEU A 61 1.24 10.33 0.55
C LEU A 61 1.87 9.83 1.87
N THR A 62 1.32 8.78 2.47
CA THR A 62 1.77 8.26 3.77
C THR A 62 2.74 7.08 3.65
N SER A 63 3.02 6.60 2.44
CA SER A 63 3.96 5.51 2.19
C SER A 63 5.25 5.99 1.54
N ARG A 64 6.38 5.45 1.99
CA ARG A 64 7.71 5.79 1.43
C ARG A 64 7.83 5.38 -0.04
N ARG A 65 7.11 4.33 -0.47
CA ARG A 65 7.08 3.81 -1.84
C ARG A 65 5.67 3.38 -2.21
N THR A 66 5.38 3.37 -3.51
CA THR A 66 4.17 2.75 -4.07
C THR A 66 4.57 1.57 -4.94
N LEU A 67 3.97 0.40 -4.69
CA LEU A 67 4.13 -0.82 -5.45
C LEU A 67 2.89 -1.05 -6.30
N LEU A 68 3.05 -0.99 -7.62
CA LEU A 68 1.99 -1.23 -8.60
C LEU A 68 2.06 -2.67 -9.11
N VAL A 69 0.99 -3.43 -8.91
CA VAL A 69 0.81 -4.76 -9.52
C VAL A 69 0.12 -4.56 -10.86
N LEU A 70 0.90 -4.57 -11.93
CA LEU A 70 0.40 -4.43 -13.30
C LEU A 70 0.04 -5.80 -13.86
N THR A 71 -1.20 -5.92 -14.33
CA THR A 71 -1.72 -7.11 -15.01
C THR A 71 -2.50 -6.68 -16.25
N PRO A 72 -2.63 -7.54 -17.28
CA PRO A 72 -3.42 -7.25 -18.47
C PRO A 72 -4.88 -6.83 -18.18
#